data_AF-A0A965ZJ42-F1
#
_entry.id   AF-A0A965ZJ42-F1
#
_cell.length_a   1.000
_cell.length_b   1.000
_cell.length_c   1.000
_cell.angle_alpha   90.00
_cell.angle_beta   90.00
_cell.angle_gamma   90.00
#
_symmetry.space_group_name_H-M   'P 1'
#
loop_
_entity.id
_entity.type
_entity.pdbx_description
1 polymer ?
#
loop_
_entity_poly.entity_id
_entity_poly.type
_entity_poly.pdbx_seq_one_letter_code
_entity_poly.pdbx_strand_id
1 'polypeptide(L)' 'MQHKLIDVAKEQISDLSKPISTIAYGLGFKYPQHFTRLFKQKVGLSPHDYRLSN' A
#
# COMPACT_ATOMS: atom_id res chain seq x y z
N MET A 1 11.75 -10.03 -7.46
CA MET A 1 11.74 -9.47 -6.09
C MET A 1 10.68 -8.38 -5.85
N GLN A 2 10.25 -7.59 -6.85
CA GLN A 2 9.23 -6.53 -6.65
C GLN A 2 7.77 -7.02 -6.42
N HIS A 3 7.38 -8.22 -6.87
CA HIS A 3 6.01 -8.71 -6.68
C HIS A 3 5.65 -8.95 -5.21
N LYS A 4 6.57 -9.53 -4.43
CA LYS A 4 6.35 -9.81 -3.01
C LYS A 4 5.98 -8.58 -2.18
N LEU A 5 6.55 -7.41 -2.49
CA LEU A 5 6.24 -6.18 -1.75
C LEU A 5 4.80 -5.70 -2.00
N ILE A 6 4.32 -5.80 -3.24
CA ILE A 6 2.96 -5.38 -3.58
C ILE A 6 1.93 -6.35 -3.01
N ASP A 7 2.23 -7.65 -2.99
CA ASP A 7 1.34 -8.65 -2.41
C ASP A 7 1.18 -8.45 -0.89
N VAL A 8 2.29 -8.26 -0.17
CA VAL A 8 2.26 -7.91 1.27
C VAL A 8 1.55 -6.58 1.50
N ALA A 9 1.75 -5.60 0.63
CA ALA A 9 1.06 -4.32 0.75
C ALA A 9 -0.47 -4.47 0.63
N LYS A 10 -0.96 -5.29 -0.31
CA LYS A 10 -2.40 -5.56 -0.47
C LYS A 10 -3.01 -6.19 0.78
N GLU A 11 -2.34 -7.21 1.34
CA GLU A 11 -2.76 -7.89 2.57
C GLU A 11 -2.80 -6.93 3.77
N GLN A 12 -1.81 -6.05 3.89
CA GLN A 12 -1.83 -5.05 4.96
C GLN A 12 -2.88 -3.96 4.75
N ILE A 13 -3.18 -3.58 3.50
CA ILE A 13 -4.18 -2.55 3.18
C ILE A 13 -5.60 -3.04 3.50
N SER A 14 -5.88 -4.34 3.35
CA SER A 14 -7.17 -4.93 3.75
C SER A 14 -7.48 -4.82 5.24
N ASP A 15 -6.47 -4.56 6.08
CA ASP A 15 -6.68 -4.23 7.48
C ASP A 15 -7.11 -2.75 7.63
N LEU A 16 -8.41 -2.54 7.80
CA LEU A 16 -9.02 -1.20 7.95
C LEU A 16 -8.58 -0.47 9.23
N SER A 17 -8.10 -1.20 10.23
CA SER A 17 -7.63 -0.62 11.49
C SER A 17 -6.26 0.09 11.34
N LYS A 18 -5.51 -0.22 10.28
CA LYS A 18 -4.19 0.34 10.04
C LYS A 18 -4.24 1.55 9.10
N PRO A 19 -3.70 2.72 9.50
CA PRO A 19 -3.51 3.83 8.59
C PRO A 19 -2.56 3.46 7.44
N ILE A 20 -2.86 3.91 6.22
CA ILE A 20 -2.01 3.69 5.03
C ILE A 20 -0.58 4.20 5.25
N SER A 21 -0.41 5.29 6.01
CA SER A 21 0.91 5.80 6.38
C SER A 21 1.71 4.79 7.20
N THR A 22 1.08 4.12 8.17
CA THR A 22 1.73 3.10 9.01
C THR A 22 2.18 1.90 8.19
N ILE A 23 1.35 1.47 7.24
CA ILE A 23 1.70 0.41 6.29
C ILE A 23 2.91 0.83 5.45
N ALA A 24 2.92 2.05 4.92
CA ALA A 24 4.05 2.56 4.15
C ALA A 24 5.35 2.58 4.97
N TYR A 25 5.30 3.03 6.23
CA TYR A 25 6.46 3.00 7.12
C TYR A 25 6.95 1.58 7.41
N GLY A 26 6.04 0.64 7.67
CA GLY A 26 6.36 -0.77 7.89
C GLY A 26 7.00 -1.47 6.68
N LEU A 27 6.69 -0.99 5.47
CA LEU A 27 7.29 -1.44 4.21
C LEU A 27 8.61 -0.74 3.87
N GLY A 28 9.13 0.11 4.77
CA GLY A 28 10.43 0.79 4.61
C GLY A 28 10.38 2.11 3.84
N PHE A 29 9.18 2.65 3.54
CA PHE A 29 9.06 3.95 2.89
C PHE A 29 9.19 5.08 3.91
N LYS A 30 10.20 5.94 3.74
CA LYS A 30 10.35 7.16 4.56
C LYS A 30 9.22 8.17 4.35
N TYR A 31 8.62 8.19 3.16
CA TYR A 31 7.50 9.07 2.85
C TYR A 31 6.33 8.26 2.24
N PRO A 32 5.14 8.26 2.87
CA PRO A 32 3.98 7.50 2.39
C PRO A 32 3.55 7.82 0.96
N GLN A 33 3.76 9.05 0.50
CA GLN A 33 3.49 9.47 -0.87
C GLN A 33 4.27 8.68 -1.93
N HIS A 34 5.49 8.23 -1.63
CA HIS A 34 6.23 7.35 -2.55
C HIS A 34 5.61 5.97 -2.64
N PHE A 35 5.16 5.43 -1.49
CA PHE A 35 4.42 4.17 -1.46
C PHE A 35 3.13 4.27 -2.26
N THR A 36 2.32 5.31 -2.02
CA THR A 36 1.07 5.55 -2.75
C THR A 36 1.30 5.59 -4.26
N ARG A 37 2.34 6.29 -4.72
CA ARG A 37 2.67 6.38 -6.15
C ARG A 37 3.09 5.02 -6.71
N LEU A 38 3.97 4.29 -6.01
CA LEU A 38 4.42 2.97 -6.43
C LEU A 38 3.26 1.97 -6.48
N PHE A 39 2.44 1.94 -5.43
CA PHE A 39 1.30 1.05 -5.34
C PHE A 39 0.31 1.32 -6.48
N LYS A 40 -0.04 2.59 -6.72
CA LYS A 40 -0.91 2.96 -7.85
C LYS A 40 -0.32 2.58 -9.20
N GLN A 41 1.00 2.74 -9.40
CA GLN A 41 1.64 2.33 -10.64
C GLN A 41 1.60 0.81 -10.88
N LYS A 42 1.60 0.00 -9.81
CA LYS A 42 1.60 -1.47 -9.89
C LYS A 42 0.21 -2.09 -9.86
N VAL A 43 -0.74 -1.47 -9.17
CA VAL A 43 -2.08 -2.01 -8.90
C VAL A 43 -3.16 -1.28 -9.71
N GLY A 44 -2.89 -0.07 -10.19
CA GLY A 44 -3.84 0.77 -10.92
C GLY A 44 -4.70 1.67 -10.01
N LEU A 45 -4.82 1.34 -8.73
CA LEU A 45 -5.58 2.06 -7.72
C LEU A 45 -4.67 2.63 -6.63
N SER A 46 -5.06 3.74 -6.00
CA SER A 46 -4.35 4.18 -4.80
C SER A 46 -4.59 3.19 -3.66
N PRO A 47 -3.72 3.12 -2.63
CA PRO A 47 -3.97 2.26 -1.47
C PRO A 47 -5.31 2.53 -0.79
N HIS A 48 -5.76 3.79 -0.79
CA HIS A 48 -7.05 4.17 -0.24
C HIS A 48 -8.22 3.68 -1.11
N ASP A 49 -8.14 3.87 -2.43
CA ASP A 49 -9.18 3.41 -3.35
C ASP A 49 -9.27 1.87 -3.38
N TYR A 50 -8.11 1.21 -3.34
CA TYR A 50 -8.04 -0.26 -3.23
C TYR A 50 -8.71 -0.75 -1.95
N ARG A 51 -8.49 -0.06 -0.83
CA ARG A 51 -9.15 -0.36 0.45
C ARG A 51 -10.67 -0.20 0.40
N LEU A 52 -11.17 0.82 -0.30
CA LEU A 52 -12.61 1.04 -0.45
C LEU A 52 -13.27 0.08 -1.44
N SER A 53 -12.48 -0.55 -2.30
CA SER A 53 -12.98 -1.49 -3.32
C SER A 53 -13.10 -2.93 -2.80
N ASN A 54 -12.76 -3.20 -1.53
CA ASN A 54 -12.72 -4.52 -0.92
C ASN A 54 -13.41 -4.50 0.45
#